data_AF-A0A3A4P358-F1
#
_entry.id   AF-A0A3A4P358-F1
#
_cell.length_a   1.000
_cell.length_b   1.000
_cell.length_c   1.000
_cell.angle_alpha   90.00
_cell.angle_beta   90.00
_cell.angle_gamma   90.00
#
_symmetry.space_group_name_H-M   'P 1'
#
loop_
_entity.id
_entity.type
_entity.pdbx_description
1 polymer ?
#
loop_
_entity_poly.entity_id
_entity_poly.type
_entity_poly.pdbx_seq_one_letter_code
_entity_poly.pdbx_strand_id
1 'polypeptide(L)'
;MVMTKETEKEPVKLTLRVSDIKPELCVHCAACCTVELHLNNVNSRMRQFYRSVGLTVKPDVGIDKKDCCEETHDCTVVLGPCIHLKEGMVGGVAGYICDVYDQRSQLCQEYNCVAWALAHNTYNSHNELLLKVQKVYDQLHQMRG
;
A
#
# COMPACT_ATOMS: atom_id res chain seq x y z
N MET A 1 -7.54 37.62 3.72
CA MET A 1 -6.69 36.52 3.23
C MET A 1 -6.48 35.56 4.40
N VAL A 2 -7.25 34.47 4.44
CA VAL A 2 -7.24 33.53 5.58
C VAL A 2 -6.16 32.50 5.32
N MET A 3 -5.06 32.55 6.08
CA MET A 3 -4.04 31.51 6.07
C MET A 3 -4.60 30.31 6.83
N THR A 4 -4.98 29.25 6.12
CA THR A 4 -5.28 27.97 6.74
C THR A 4 -3.98 27.41 7.33
N LYS A 5 -3.92 27.32 8.66
CA LYS A 5 -2.88 26.57 9.36
C LYS A 5 -2.95 25.12 8.90
N GLU A 6 -1.97 24.69 8.12
CA GLU A 6 -1.70 23.27 7.93
C GLU A 6 -1.47 22.67 9.32
N THR A 7 -2.37 21.80 9.73
CA THR A 7 -2.25 21.09 10.99
C THR A 7 -1.10 20.12 10.81
N GLU A 8 0.04 20.39 11.47
CA GLU A 8 1.13 19.42 11.58
C GLU A 8 0.54 18.12 12.14
N LYS A 9 0.36 17.12 11.26
CA LYS A 9 -0.04 15.79 11.70
C LYS A 9 1.12 15.23 12.52
N GLU A 10 0.86 14.93 13.78
CA GLU A 10 1.81 14.22 14.62
C GLU A 10 2.36 12.99 13.87
N PRO A 11 3.67 12.72 13.97
CA PRO A 11 4.28 11.60 13.28
C PRO A 11 3.65 10.29 13.77
N VAL A 12 3.12 9.51 12.82
CA VAL A 12 2.49 8.21 13.10
C VAL A 12 3.51 7.29 13.75
N LYS A 13 3.25 6.91 15.01
CA LYS A 13 4.09 5.98 15.76
C LYS A 13 3.74 4.53 15.38
N LEU A 14 4.72 3.77 14.89
CA LEU A 14 4.54 2.35 14.63
C LEU A 14 4.42 1.57 15.95
N THR A 15 3.31 0.86 16.11
CA THR A 15 3.01 -0.02 17.24
C THR A 15 2.60 -1.44 16.80
N LEU A 16 2.37 -1.65 15.50
CA LEU A 16 2.03 -2.93 14.90
C LEU A 16 3.03 -4.04 15.19
N ARG A 17 2.53 -5.18 15.67
CA ARG A 17 3.28 -6.42 15.88
C ARG A 17 2.86 -7.46 14.85
N VAL A 18 3.67 -8.49 14.67
CA VAL A 18 3.35 -9.63 13.80
C VAL A 18 1.98 -10.24 14.16
N SER A 19 1.68 -10.34 15.46
CA SER A 19 0.41 -10.87 15.99
C SER A 19 -0.82 -10.04 15.63
N ASP A 20 -0.63 -8.78 15.24
CA ASP A 20 -1.71 -7.84 14.96
C ASP A 20 -2.18 -7.95 13.51
N ILE A 21 -1.38 -8.57 12.64
CA ILE A 21 -1.74 -8.78 11.23
C ILE A 21 -2.63 -10.01 11.09
N LYS A 22 -3.91 -9.81 11.43
CA LYS A 22 -4.99 -10.79 11.30
C LYS A 22 -5.78 -10.56 10.01
N PRO A 23 -6.55 -11.57 9.52
CA PRO A 23 -7.36 -11.43 8.31
C PRO A 23 -8.24 -10.18 8.33
N GLU A 24 -8.82 -9.84 9.47
CA GLU A 24 -9.62 -8.62 9.63
C GLU A 24 -8.86 -7.33 9.26
N LEU A 25 -7.63 -7.13 9.74
CA LEU A 25 -6.85 -5.94 9.38
C LEU A 25 -6.55 -5.92 7.87
N CYS A 26 -6.24 -7.08 7.30
CA CYS A 26 -5.90 -7.23 5.90
C CYS A 26 -7.09 -7.04 4.96
N VAL A 27 -8.28 -7.48 5.36
CA VAL A 27 -9.57 -7.21 4.69
C VAL A 27 -9.80 -5.72 4.51
N HIS A 28 -9.26 -4.87 5.39
CA HIS A 28 -9.41 -3.42 5.31
C HIS A 28 -8.23 -2.73 4.63
N CYS A 29 -6.99 -3.22 4.80
CA CYS A 29 -5.82 -2.49 4.32
C CYS A 29 -5.31 -2.95 2.94
N ALA A 30 -5.38 -4.25 2.61
CA ALA A 30 -4.82 -4.87 1.39
C ALA A 30 -3.36 -4.54 1.04
N ALA A 31 -2.64 -3.78 1.89
CA ALA A 31 -1.48 -3.03 1.45
C ALA A 31 -0.28 -3.93 1.10
N CYS A 32 -0.12 -5.06 1.79
CA CYS A 32 0.93 -6.05 1.48
C CYS A 32 0.61 -6.91 0.27
N CYS A 33 -0.64 -6.90 -0.22
CA CYS A 33 -1.06 -7.66 -1.38
C CYS A 33 -0.92 -6.85 -2.68
N THR A 34 -0.56 -5.57 -2.61
CA THR A 34 -0.28 -4.76 -3.80
C THR A 34 0.99 -5.25 -4.47
N VAL A 35 0.88 -5.60 -5.75
CA VAL A 35 2.01 -6.02 -6.58
C VAL A 35 2.60 -4.81 -7.27
N GLU A 36 3.90 -4.61 -7.06
CA GLU A 36 4.68 -3.53 -7.63
C GLU A 36 5.84 -4.10 -8.44
N LEU A 37 6.12 -3.50 -9.60
CA LEU A 37 7.30 -3.79 -10.40
C LEU A 37 8.23 -2.58 -10.37
N HIS A 38 9.42 -2.77 -9.80
CA HIS A 38 10.49 -1.77 -9.86
C HIS A 38 11.29 -1.96 -11.15
N LEU A 39 11.22 -0.98 -12.02
CA LEU A 39 11.87 -0.99 -13.31
C LEU A 39 12.98 0.05 -13.32
N ASN A 40 14.18 -0.39 -13.70
CA ASN A 40 15.34 0.48 -13.70
C ASN A 40 15.53 1.15 -15.07
N ASN A 41 16.05 2.38 -15.08
CA ASN A 41 16.42 3.11 -16.30
C ASN A 41 15.31 3.14 -17.37
N VAL A 42 14.08 3.44 -16.96
CA VAL A 42 12.95 3.53 -17.89
C VAL A 42 12.89 4.94 -18.46
N ASN A 43 12.77 5.06 -19.79
CA ASN A 43 12.64 6.36 -20.46
C ASN A 43 11.19 6.89 -20.46
N SER A 44 11.02 8.17 -20.79
CA SER A 44 9.70 8.82 -20.78
C SER A 44 8.68 8.14 -21.70
N ARG A 45 9.09 7.69 -22.89
CA ARG A 45 8.20 7.02 -23.84
C ARG A 45 7.58 5.76 -23.26
N MET A 46 8.38 4.93 -22.58
CA MET A 46 7.90 3.69 -21.98
C MET A 46 6.97 3.97 -20.78
N ARG A 47 7.32 4.94 -19.93
CA ARG A 47 6.46 5.36 -18.82
C ARG A 47 5.11 5.92 -19.30
N GLN A 48 5.10 6.70 -20.38
CA GLN A 48 3.88 7.19 -21.01
C GLN A 48 3.03 6.03 -21.58
N PHE A 49 3.68 5.03 -22.19
CA PHE A 49 2.99 3.83 -22.67
C PHE A 49 2.29 3.10 -21.52
N TYR A 50 2.99 2.79 -20.42
CA TYR A 50 2.39 2.13 -19.26
C TYR A 50 1.17 2.88 -18.72
N ARG A 51 1.24 4.22 -18.62
CA ARG A 51 0.10 5.03 -18.20
C ARG A 51 -1.05 5.00 -19.21
N SER A 52 -0.75 5.02 -20.50
CA SER A 52 -1.77 4.96 -21.56
C SER A 52 -2.57 3.65 -21.57
N VAL A 53 -2.00 2.55 -21.09
CA VAL A 53 -2.69 1.26 -20.95
C VAL A 53 -3.37 1.11 -19.58
N GLY A 54 -3.47 2.19 -18.80
CA GLY A 54 -4.19 2.24 -17.53
C GLY A 54 -3.39 1.81 -16.30
N LEU A 55 -2.08 1.60 -16.41
CA LEU A 55 -1.25 1.25 -15.26
C LEU A 55 -0.88 2.48 -14.44
N THR A 56 -0.88 2.34 -13.12
CA THR A 56 -0.37 3.36 -12.22
C THR A 56 1.16 3.29 -12.21
N VAL A 57 1.83 4.42 -12.46
CA VAL A 57 3.29 4.50 -12.50
C VAL A 57 3.78 5.64 -11.61
N LYS A 58 4.67 5.32 -10.67
CA LYS A 58 5.37 6.27 -9.81
C LYS A 58 6.76 6.59 -10.39
N PRO A 59 7.24 7.85 -10.34
CA PRO A 59 6.59 9.02 -9.75
C PRO A 59 5.33 9.47 -10.49
N ASP A 60 4.42 10.12 -9.77
CA ASP A 60 3.17 10.64 -10.33
C ASP A 60 3.42 11.73 -11.37
N VAL A 61 2.46 11.89 -12.28
CA VAL A 61 2.50 12.92 -13.31
C VAL A 61 2.01 14.24 -12.69
N GLY A 62 2.74 15.32 -12.95
CA GLY A 62 2.28 16.65 -12.56
C GLY A 62 1.01 17.05 -13.31
N ILE A 63 0.27 18.01 -12.77
CA ILE A 63 -0.96 18.54 -13.40
C ILE A 63 -0.65 18.97 -14.84
N ASP A 64 -1.50 18.53 -15.78
CA ASP A 64 -1.41 18.82 -17.22
C ASP A 64 -0.15 18.34 -17.95
N LYS A 65 0.63 17.42 -17.35
CA LYS A 65 1.78 16.79 -18.00
C LYS A 65 1.42 15.43 -18.59
N LYS A 66 2.19 14.99 -19.59
CA LYS A 66 2.11 13.62 -20.15
C LYS A 66 2.96 12.61 -19.37
N ASP A 67 3.98 13.08 -18.65
CA ASP A 67 4.89 12.26 -17.85
C ASP A 67 5.46 13.07 -16.66
N CYS A 68 6.15 12.40 -15.74
CA CYS A 68 6.80 13.04 -14.61
C CYS A 68 7.97 13.94 -15.04
N CYS A 69 8.79 13.50 -16.01
CA CYS A 69 9.88 14.26 -16.62
C CYS A 69 10.30 13.61 -17.97
N GLU A 70 11.26 14.21 -18.67
CA GLU A 70 11.80 13.67 -19.93
C GLU A 70 12.98 12.71 -19.73
N GLU A 71 13.62 12.75 -18.56
CA GLU A 71 14.82 11.98 -18.24
C GLU A 71 14.55 10.48 -18.07
N THR A 72 15.59 9.68 -18.25
CA THR A 72 15.59 8.26 -17.91
C THR A 72 15.83 8.10 -16.42
N HIS A 73 14.97 7.34 -15.74
CA HIS A 73 15.11 7.06 -14.31
C HIS A 73 14.32 5.81 -13.92
N ASP A 74 14.56 5.34 -12.70
CA ASP A 74 13.83 4.20 -12.14
C ASP A 74 12.38 4.57 -11.86
N CYS A 75 11.46 3.65 -12.09
CA CYS A 75 10.04 3.84 -11.82
C CYS A 75 9.42 2.61 -11.18
N THR A 76 8.30 2.81 -10.50
CA THR A 76 7.49 1.72 -9.95
C THR A 76 6.18 1.64 -10.72
N VAL A 77 5.88 0.48 -11.30
CA VAL A 77 4.58 0.18 -11.90
C VAL A 77 3.74 -0.57 -10.87
N VAL A 78 2.61 0.00 -10.49
CA VAL A 78 1.67 -0.59 -9.53
C VAL A 78 0.64 -1.38 -10.32
N LEU A 79 0.69 -2.71 -10.19
CA LEU A 79 -0.24 -3.63 -10.85
C LEU A 79 -1.56 -3.81 -10.09
N GLY A 80 -1.63 -3.27 -8.87
CA GLY A 80 -2.80 -3.38 -8.00
C GLY A 80 -2.73 -4.60 -7.09
N PRO A 81 -3.85 -5.00 -6.49
CA PRO A 81 -3.90 -6.13 -5.56
C PRO A 81 -3.58 -7.45 -6.27
N CYS A 82 -3.03 -8.42 -5.54
CA CYS A 82 -2.78 -9.76 -6.05
C CYS A 82 -4.08 -10.42 -6.53
N ILE A 83 -3.98 -11.38 -7.45
CA ILE A 83 -5.12 -12.06 -8.08
C ILE A 83 -6.08 -12.76 -7.10
N HIS A 84 -5.58 -13.03 -5.89
CA HIS A 84 -6.29 -13.70 -4.81
C HIS A 84 -7.14 -12.73 -3.98
N LEU A 85 -6.90 -11.43 -4.09
CA LEU A 85 -7.57 -10.40 -3.34
C LEU A 85 -8.68 -9.77 -4.18
N LYS A 86 -9.92 -9.99 -3.77
CA LYS A 86 -11.13 -9.48 -4.43
C LYS A 86 -11.78 -8.42 -3.59
N GLU A 87 -12.23 -7.34 -4.20
CA GLU A 87 -13.10 -6.37 -3.53
C GLU A 87 -14.47 -7.00 -3.27
N GLY A 88 -15.05 -6.71 -2.11
CA GLY A 88 -16.33 -7.25 -1.69
C GLY A 88 -16.90 -6.55 -0.45
N MET A 89 -18.03 -7.06 0.03
CA MET A 89 -18.65 -6.57 1.26
C MET A 89 -18.32 -7.53 2.41
N VAL A 90 -17.67 -7.03 3.45
CA VAL A 90 -17.39 -7.78 4.69
C VAL A 90 -18.11 -7.09 5.83
N GLY A 91 -19.08 -7.79 6.44
CA GLY A 91 -19.89 -7.23 7.54
C GLY A 91 -20.70 -5.98 7.13
N GLY A 92 -21.07 -5.85 5.85
CA GLY A 92 -21.80 -4.69 5.33
C GLY A 92 -20.93 -3.48 4.98
N VAL A 93 -19.61 -3.60 5.09
CA VAL A 93 -18.65 -2.55 4.73
C VAL A 93 -17.83 -3.00 3.52
N ALA A 94 -17.51 -2.08 2.61
CA ALA A 94 -16.61 -2.36 1.50
C ALA A 94 -15.21 -2.73 2.03
N GLY A 95 -14.65 -3.82 1.53
CA GLY A 95 -13.35 -4.33 1.91
C GLY A 95 -12.83 -5.34 0.90
N TYR A 96 -11.88 -6.16 1.34
CA TYR A 96 -11.22 -7.15 0.51
C TYR A 96 -11.41 -8.56 1.08
N ILE A 97 -11.60 -9.53 0.20
CA ILE A 97 -11.71 -10.95 0.52
C ILE A 97 -10.57 -11.65 -0.19
N CYS A 98 -9.74 -12.39 0.55
CA CYS A 98 -8.64 -13.16 -0.02
C CYS A 98 -8.80 -14.66 0.26
N ASP A 99 -8.84 -15.44 -0.80
CA ASP A 99 -9.04 -16.89 -0.78
C ASP A 99 -7.86 -17.65 -0.16
N VAL A 100 -6.66 -17.05 -0.15
CA VAL A 100 -5.49 -17.59 0.56
C VAL A 100 -5.67 -17.55 2.07
N TYR A 101 -6.41 -16.58 2.64
CA TYR A 101 -6.62 -16.56 4.09
C TYR A 101 -7.39 -17.79 4.56
N ASP A 102 -8.46 -18.15 3.86
CA ASP A 102 -9.30 -19.28 4.26
C ASP A 102 -8.60 -20.62 4.01
N GLN A 103 -7.80 -20.70 2.94
CA GLN A 103 -7.15 -21.95 2.54
C GLN A 103 -5.78 -22.16 3.22
N ARG A 104 -5.05 -21.08 3.51
CA ARG A 104 -3.65 -21.09 3.96
C ARG A 104 -3.32 -19.89 4.87
N SER A 105 -4.14 -19.65 5.89
CA SER A 105 -3.99 -18.56 6.86
C SER A 105 -2.57 -18.43 7.45
N GLN A 106 -1.87 -19.55 7.64
CA GLN A 106 -0.50 -19.58 8.13
C GLN A 106 0.49 -18.86 7.20
N LEU A 107 0.37 -19.01 5.87
CA LEU A 107 1.24 -18.31 4.93
C LEU A 107 1.08 -16.80 5.04
N CYS A 108 -0.16 -16.32 5.15
CA CYS A 108 -0.39 -14.89 5.33
C CYS A 108 0.15 -14.39 6.68
N GLN A 109 0.13 -15.21 7.74
CA GLN A 109 0.75 -14.86 9.03
C GLN A 109 2.28 -14.81 8.95
N GLU A 110 2.90 -15.76 8.24
CA GLU A 110 4.36 -15.86 8.12
C GLU A 110 4.95 -14.82 7.16
N TYR A 111 4.18 -14.39 6.15
CA TYR A 111 4.60 -13.46 5.11
C TYR A 111 3.84 -12.13 5.12
N ASN A 112 3.33 -11.71 6.29
CA ASN A 112 2.68 -10.41 6.41
C ASN A 112 3.66 -9.22 6.33
N CYS A 113 3.12 -8.01 6.19
CA CYS A 113 3.91 -6.77 6.09
C CYS A 113 4.92 -6.56 7.23
N VAL A 114 4.57 -6.91 8.47
CA VAL A 114 5.46 -6.76 9.63
C VAL A 114 6.56 -7.81 9.60
N ALA A 115 6.21 -9.08 9.36
CA ALA A 115 7.17 -10.17 9.26
C ALA A 115 8.19 -9.91 8.14
N TRP A 116 7.72 -9.46 6.98
CA TRP A 116 8.58 -9.10 5.85
C TRP A 116 9.48 -7.90 6.17
N ALA A 117 8.94 -6.85 6.80
CA ALA A 117 9.72 -5.68 7.19
C ALA A 117 10.82 -6.02 8.22
N LEU A 118 10.52 -6.90 9.18
CA LEU A 118 11.52 -7.38 10.15
C LEU A 118 12.63 -8.18 9.46
N ALA A 119 12.28 -9.10 8.57
CA ALA A 119 13.25 -9.93 7.84
C ALA A 119 14.21 -9.10 6.98
N HIS A 120 13.77 -7.96 6.46
CA HIS A 120 14.58 -7.07 5.62
C HIS A 120 15.15 -5.86 6.39
N ASN A 121 15.02 -5.82 7.72
CA ASN A 121 15.44 -4.69 8.56
C ASN A 121 14.86 -3.32 8.12
N THR A 122 13.62 -3.34 7.64
CA THR A 122 12.86 -2.14 7.21
C THR A 122 11.70 -1.82 8.14
N TYR A 123 11.66 -2.40 9.35
CA TYR A 123 10.69 -2.01 10.38
C TYR A 123 11.11 -0.67 11.00
N ASN A 124 10.66 0.44 10.43
CA ASN A 124 10.93 1.79 10.91
C ASN A 124 9.86 2.78 10.43
N SER A 125 9.85 3.99 10.98
CA SER A 125 8.85 5.03 10.67
C SER A 125 8.95 5.61 9.26
N HIS A 126 9.86 5.12 8.41
CA HIS A 126 9.99 5.52 7.01
C HIS A 126 9.41 4.44 6.06
N ASN A 127 9.00 3.30 6.60
CA ASN A 127 8.37 2.25 5.82
C ASN A 127 6.90 2.60 5.52
N GLU A 128 6.66 3.09 4.31
CA GLU A 128 5.34 3.52 3.86
C GLU A 128 4.27 2.42 3.95
N LEU A 129 4.65 1.16 3.70
CA LEU A 129 3.73 0.03 3.84
C LEU A 129 3.27 -0.09 5.30
N LEU A 130 4.19 -0.06 6.26
CA LEU A 130 3.84 -0.14 7.68
C LEU A 130 3.02 1.05 8.15
N LEU A 131 3.31 2.27 7.67
CA LEU A 131 2.52 3.45 7.99
C LEU A 131 1.07 3.34 7.47
N LYS A 132 0.89 2.83 6.25
CA LYS A 132 -0.45 2.58 5.68
C LYS A 132 -1.23 1.57 6.52
N VAL A 133 -0.60 0.46 6.90
CA VAL A 133 -1.25 -0.57 7.74
C VAL A 133 -1.54 -0.05 9.15
N GLN A 134 -0.63 0.72 9.74
CA GLN A 134 -0.80 1.30 11.09
C GLN A 134 -2.04 2.20 11.14
N LYS A 135 -2.21 3.06 10.12
CA LYS A 135 -3.38 3.93 10.03
C LYS A 135 -4.70 3.16 10.05
N VAL A 136 -4.78 2.05 9.31
CA VAL A 136 -5.99 1.21 9.29
C VAL A 136 -6.19 0.50 10.63
N TYR A 137 -5.10 0.01 11.23
CA TYR A 137 -5.13 -0.60 12.55
C TYR A 137 -5.67 0.36 13.62
N ASP A 138 -5.18 1.60 13.65
CA ASP A 138 -5.64 2.62 14.58
C ASP A 138 -7.13 2.93 14.39
N GLN A 139 -7.59 3.01 13.14
CA GLN A 139 -9.01 3.21 12.82
C GLN A 139 -9.90 2.07 13.34
N LEU A 140 -9.48 0.82 13.15
CA LEU A 140 -10.22 -0.35 13.63
C LEU A 140 -10.28 -0.38 15.17
N HIS A 141 -9.21 0.00 15.85
CA HIS A 141 -9.18 0.09 17.31
C HIS A 141 -10.09 1.20 17.85
N GLN A 142 -10.14 2.36 17.18
CA GLN A 142 -11.03 3.47 17.56
C GLN A 142 -12.52 3.12 17.40
N MET A 143 -12.89 2.25 16.46
CA MET A 143 -14.29 1.81 16.29
C MET A 143 -14.74 0.77 17.32
N ARG A 144 -13.81 0.18 18.10
CA ARG A 144 -14.08 -0.90 19.06
C ARG A 144 -14.06 -0.43 20.53
N GLY A 145 -13.52 0.75 20.79
CA GLY A 145 -13.50 1.39 22.10
C GLY A 145 -14.71 2.29 22.29
#